data_AF-A0A2H9LMA9-F1
#
_entry.id   AF-A0A2H9LMA9-F1
#
_cell.length_a   1.000
_cell.length_b   1.000
_cell.length_c   1.000
_cell.angle_alpha   90.00
_cell.angle_beta   90.00
_cell.angle_gamma   90.00
#
_symmetry.space_group_name_H-M   'P 1'
#
loop_
_entity.id
_entity.type
_entity.pdbx_description
1 polymer ?
#
loop_
_entity_poly.entity_id
_entity_poly.type
_entity_poly.pdbx_seq_one_letter_code
_entity_poly.pdbx_strand_id
1 'polypeptide(L)'
;MSEIVFACKKCGTCCRNLLEYFNGVKAGLLLTVKEIDLFPSEMISPKMAIGTAGPEKIISYQLSVDTCPHINEKSDCRIYGKRPLMCKAFPYVLDGMSRKCPEIGNQMIVSVDLWAMDAEIEASKKINRHVLNRTDKLYRKGKKQKIWEFDLGEKKWVLRKSLS
;
A
#
# COMPACT_ATOMS: atom_id res chain seq x y z
N MET A 1 -5.61 -29.07 -15.11
CA MET A 1 -5.62 -27.82 -14.32
C MET A 1 -5.11 -26.73 -15.25
N SER A 2 -5.86 -25.65 -15.46
CA SER A 2 -5.44 -24.54 -16.30
C SER A 2 -4.63 -23.55 -15.48
N GLU A 3 -3.35 -23.38 -15.82
CA GLU A 3 -2.47 -22.39 -15.21
C GLU A 3 -2.91 -20.97 -15.61
N ILE A 4 -3.14 -20.09 -14.63
CA ILE A 4 -3.42 -18.68 -14.88
C ILE A 4 -2.15 -17.89 -14.60
N VAL A 5 -1.45 -17.51 -15.67
CA VAL A 5 -0.29 -16.61 -15.59
C VAL A 5 -0.81 -15.17 -15.50
N PHE A 6 -0.61 -14.52 -14.36
CA PHE A 6 -0.94 -13.10 -14.25
C PHE A 6 0.05 -12.25 -15.05
N ALA A 7 -0.47 -11.45 -15.98
CA ALA A 7 0.31 -10.46 -16.72
C ALA A 7 -0.38 -9.09 -16.64
N CYS A 8 0.29 -8.11 -16.01
CA CYS A 8 -0.25 -6.76 -15.91
C CYS A 8 -0.39 -6.11 -17.30
N LYS A 9 -1.63 -5.79 -17.70
CA LYS A 9 -1.95 -5.12 -18.98
C LYS A 9 -1.70 -3.61 -19.00
N LYS A 10 -1.11 -3.04 -17.93
CA LYS A 10 -0.83 -1.60 -17.78
C LYS A 10 -2.05 -0.66 -17.95
N CYS A 11 -3.28 -1.16 -17.75
CA CYS A 11 -4.53 -0.42 -17.96
C CYS A 11 -4.79 0.79 -17.02
N GLY A 12 -3.91 1.05 -16.05
CA GLY A 12 -4.03 2.19 -15.14
C GLY A 12 -5.14 2.11 -14.10
N THR A 13 -5.91 1.01 -13.98
CA THR A 13 -6.98 0.88 -12.98
C THR A 13 -6.45 1.03 -11.55
N CYS A 14 -5.27 0.48 -11.25
CA CYS A 14 -4.62 0.61 -9.94
C CYS A 14 -4.12 2.04 -9.63
N CYS A 15 -4.15 2.95 -10.60
CA CYS A 15 -3.72 4.34 -10.44
C CYS A 15 -4.90 5.29 -10.12
N ARG A 16 -6.11 4.76 -9.94
CA ARG A 16 -7.35 5.52 -9.67
C ARG A 16 -8.03 5.01 -8.39
N ASN A 17 -8.92 5.84 -7.83
CA ASN A 17 -9.64 5.55 -6.59
C ASN A 17 -8.67 5.19 -5.45
N LEU A 18 -7.54 5.90 -5.35
CA LEU A 18 -6.45 5.58 -4.43
C LEU A 18 -6.79 5.84 -2.96
N LEU A 19 -7.82 6.64 -2.69
CA LEU A 19 -8.28 6.91 -1.33
C LEU A 19 -9.35 5.90 -0.93
N GLU A 20 -9.09 5.13 0.12
CA GLU A 20 -9.98 4.10 0.65
C GLU A 20 -10.19 4.28 2.15
N TYR A 21 -11.33 3.78 2.65
CA TYR A 21 -11.54 3.64 4.08
C TYR A 21 -11.14 2.24 4.53
N PHE A 22 -10.27 2.18 5.53
CA PHE A 22 -9.90 0.94 6.18
C PHE A 22 -10.09 1.09 7.69
N ASN A 23 -10.97 0.28 8.29
CA ASN A 23 -11.31 0.37 9.72
C ASN A 23 -11.73 1.77 10.18
N GLY A 24 -12.46 2.51 9.33
CA GLY A 24 -12.90 3.88 9.60
C GLY A 24 -11.83 4.95 9.36
N VAL A 25 -10.62 4.58 8.93
CA VAL A 25 -9.53 5.51 8.62
C VAL A 25 -9.46 5.76 7.12
N LYS A 26 -9.55 7.02 6.68
CA LYS A 26 -9.33 7.35 5.26
C LYS A 26 -7.84 7.34 4.95
N ALA A 27 -7.41 6.45 4.08
CA ALA A 27 -6.01 6.24 3.76
C ALA A 27 -5.78 6.18 2.25
N GLY A 28 -4.58 6.59 1.83
CA GLY A 28 -4.13 6.51 0.44
C GLY A 28 -3.08 5.42 0.20
N LEU A 29 -2.55 5.41 -1.03
CA LEU A 29 -1.48 4.50 -1.46
C LEU A 29 -0.27 4.60 -0.52
N LEU A 30 0.14 3.49 0.08
CA LEU A 30 1.30 3.45 0.99
C LEU A 30 2.61 3.70 0.23
N LEU A 31 3.44 4.56 0.80
CA LEU A 31 4.80 4.86 0.35
C LEU A 31 5.79 4.60 1.48
N THR A 32 6.92 3.98 1.14
CA THR A 32 8.07 3.95 2.05
C THR A 32 8.75 5.31 2.07
N VAL A 33 9.59 5.55 3.08
CA VAL A 33 10.38 6.80 3.18
C VAL A 33 11.28 7.03 1.95
N LYS A 34 11.70 5.96 1.26
CA LYS A 34 12.56 6.06 0.07
C LYS A 34 11.79 6.32 -1.24
N GLU A 35 10.46 6.32 -1.18
CA GLU A 35 9.58 6.43 -2.36
C GLU A 35 8.84 7.75 -2.41
N ILE A 36 9.03 8.63 -1.41
CA ILE A 36 8.37 9.93 -1.37
C ILE A 36 8.78 10.80 -2.56
N ASP A 37 10.05 10.76 -2.97
CA ASP A 37 10.57 11.55 -4.09
C ASP A 37 10.04 11.09 -5.46
N LEU A 38 9.29 9.99 -5.51
CA LEU A 38 8.57 9.60 -6.72
C LEU A 38 7.37 10.50 -6.99
N PHE A 39 6.91 11.31 -6.03
CA PHE A 39 5.70 12.13 -6.15
C PHE A 39 5.97 13.59 -5.76
N PRO A 40 5.14 14.54 -6.23
CA PRO A 40 5.18 15.92 -5.74
C PRO A 40 4.92 15.96 -4.23
N SER A 41 5.70 16.75 -3.50
CA SER A 41 5.69 16.74 -2.02
C SER A 41 4.35 17.19 -1.43
N GLU A 42 3.61 18.04 -2.13
CA GLU A 42 2.27 18.50 -1.76
C GLU A 42 1.21 17.38 -1.78
N MET A 43 1.49 16.27 -2.47
CA MET A 43 0.61 15.10 -2.56
C MET A 43 0.97 14.01 -1.55
N ILE A 44 1.92 14.28 -0.65
CA ILE A 44 2.44 13.28 0.29
C ILE A 44 2.02 13.66 1.70
N SER A 45 1.37 12.72 2.37
CA SER A 45 1.02 12.83 3.78
C SER A 45 1.71 11.73 4.58
N PRO A 46 1.93 11.91 5.89
CA PRO A 46 2.25 10.80 6.78
C PRO A 46 1.18 9.71 6.68
N LYS A 47 1.57 8.44 6.85
CA LYS A 47 0.63 7.31 6.94
C LYS A 47 0.65 6.65 8.29
N MET A 48 1.84 6.22 8.73
CA MET A 48 2.02 5.58 10.03
C MET A 48 3.14 6.25 10.81
N ALA A 49 2.95 6.35 12.11
CA ALA A 49 3.96 6.78 13.07
C ALA A 49 3.98 5.87 14.28
N ILE A 50 5.07 5.94 15.03
CA ILE A 50 5.27 5.25 16.30
C ILE A 50 5.41 6.28 17.41
N GLY A 51 4.91 5.97 18.59
CA GLY A 51 5.12 6.77 19.80
C GLY A 51 4.21 6.37 20.95
N THR A 52 4.45 6.94 22.13
CA THR A 52 3.85 6.47 23.38
C THR A 52 2.55 7.19 23.73
N ALA A 53 2.60 8.52 23.79
CA ALA A 53 1.45 9.39 24.04
C ALA A 53 0.87 9.98 22.74
N GLY A 54 1.62 9.91 21.65
CA GLY A 54 1.26 10.46 20.34
C GLY A 54 2.21 9.99 19.24
N PRO A 55 2.04 10.47 18.01
CA PRO A 55 2.92 10.17 16.88
C PRO A 55 4.27 10.88 17.04
N GLU A 56 5.32 10.15 17.45
CA GLU A 56 6.66 10.73 17.67
C GLU A 56 7.57 10.59 16.45
N LYS A 57 7.45 9.47 15.71
CA LYS A 57 8.30 9.19 14.54
C LYS A 57 7.50 8.58 13.41
N ILE A 58 7.49 9.25 12.26
CA ILE A 58 6.88 8.75 11.04
C ILE A 58 7.68 7.56 10.50
N ILE A 59 7.00 6.49 10.17
CA ILE A 59 7.59 5.25 9.64
C ILE A 59 7.17 4.95 8.20
N SER A 60 6.09 5.54 7.71
CA SER A 60 5.67 5.47 6.31
C SER A 60 4.80 6.67 5.93
N TYR A 61 4.67 6.87 4.63
CA TYR A 61 3.90 7.95 4.01
C TYR A 61 2.77 7.37 3.16
N GLN A 62 1.90 8.24 2.67
CA GLN A 62 0.84 7.91 1.74
C GLN A 62 0.61 9.02 0.73
N LEU A 63 0.15 8.64 -0.45
CA LEU A 63 -0.34 9.60 -1.44
C LEU A 63 -1.72 10.13 -0.99
N SER A 64 -1.91 11.44 -0.99
CA SER A 64 -3.13 12.11 -0.51
C SER A 64 -4.12 12.46 -1.61
N VAL A 65 -3.84 12.06 -2.86
CA VAL A 65 -4.70 12.26 -4.02
C VAL A 65 -5.36 10.96 -4.47
N ASP A 66 -6.57 11.06 -5.01
CA ASP A 66 -7.37 9.91 -5.41
C ASP A 66 -6.99 9.34 -6.79
N THR A 67 -6.40 10.17 -7.65
CA THR A 67 -5.84 9.75 -8.93
C THR A 67 -4.33 10.01 -8.94
N CYS A 68 -3.55 8.98 -9.30
CA CYS A 68 -2.09 9.05 -9.35
C CYS A 68 -1.64 10.14 -10.32
N PRO A 69 -0.73 11.06 -9.94
CA PRO A 69 -0.25 12.10 -10.85
C PRO A 69 0.56 11.52 -12.02
N HIS A 70 1.00 10.26 -11.94
CA HIS A 70 1.77 9.62 -13.02
C HIS A 70 0.92 8.93 -14.06
N ILE A 71 -0.40 8.85 -13.89
CA ILE A 71 -1.26 8.34 -14.96
C ILE A 71 -1.34 9.37 -16.09
N ASN A 72 -1.20 8.93 -17.34
CA ASN A 72 -1.40 9.80 -18.50
C ASN A 72 -2.82 9.64 -19.08
N GLU A 73 -3.13 10.42 -20.10
CA GLU A 73 -4.43 10.39 -20.81
C GLU A 73 -4.73 9.04 -21.47
N LYS A 74 -3.69 8.26 -21.81
CA LYS A 74 -3.80 6.92 -22.38
C LYS A 74 -3.97 5.83 -21.31
N SER A 75 -4.15 6.20 -20.04
CA SER A 75 -4.21 5.30 -18.88
C SER A 75 -2.92 4.55 -18.55
N ASP A 76 -1.78 4.98 -19.09
CA ASP A 76 -0.47 4.40 -18.76
C ASP A 76 0.18 5.12 -17.57
N CYS A 77 0.92 4.35 -16.76
CA CYS A 77 1.75 4.91 -15.69
C CYS A 77 3.11 5.35 -16.23
N ARG A 78 3.38 6.66 -16.20
CA ARG A 78 4.64 7.27 -16.69
C ARG A 78 5.89 6.76 -15.96
N ILE A 79 5.75 6.31 -14.71
CA ILE A 79 6.86 5.78 -13.91
C ILE A 79 6.81 4.25 -13.77
N TYR A 80 6.18 3.51 -14.69
CA TYR A 80 5.93 2.07 -14.54
C TYR A 80 7.16 1.26 -14.07
N GLY A 81 8.34 1.47 -14.67
CA GLY A 81 9.57 0.77 -14.28
C GLY A 81 10.13 1.18 -12.89
N LYS A 82 9.82 2.39 -12.44
CA LYS A 82 10.25 2.97 -11.16
C LYS A 82 9.10 3.04 -10.14
N ARG A 83 7.99 2.36 -10.39
CA ARG A 83 6.77 2.43 -9.56
C ARG A 83 7.07 2.01 -8.11
N PRO A 84 6.36 2.58 -7.11
CA PRO A 84 6.51 2.20 -5.72
C PRO A 84 6.30 0.70 -5.50
N LEU A 85 6.85 0.16 -4.42
CA LEU A 85 6.67 -1.24 -4.02
C LEU A 85 5.20 -1.62 -3.96
N MET A 86 4.33 -0.77 -3.40
CA MET A 86 2.88 -1.02 -3.34
C MET A 86 2.27 -1.19 -4.73
N CYS A 87 2.72 -0.41 -5.71
CA CYS A 87 2.32 -0.58 -7.11
C CYS A 87 2.95 -1.81 -7.77
N LYS A 88 4.14 -2.24 -7.33
CA LYS A 88 4.79 -3.48 -7.78
C LYS A 88 4.12 -4.73 -7.24
N ALA A 89 3.56 -4.65 -6.03
CA ALA A 89 2.85 -5.74 -5.37
C ALA A 89 1.46 -5.97 -5.99
N PHE A 90 0.83 -4.94 -6.54
CA PHE A 90 -0.50 -5.07 -7.13
C PHE A 90 -0.55 -6.12 -8.25
N PRO A 91 -1.53 -7.06 -8.21
CA PRO A 91 -2.73 -7.06 -7.37
C PRO A 91 -2.61 -7.81 -6.03
N TYR A 92 -1.49 -8.47 -5.74
CA TYR A 92 -1.25 -9.15 -4.47
C TYR A 92 -0.64 -8.19 -3.43
N VAL A 93 -1.49 -7.54 -2.64
CA VAL A 93 -1.07 -6.50 -1.68
C VAL A 93 -1.40 -6.92 -0.26
N LEU A 94 -0.43 -6.78 0.66
CA LEU A 94 -0.60 -7.05 2.09
C LEU A 94 -1.21 -8.45 2.37
N ASP A 95 -0.69 -9.45 1.66
CA ASP A 95 -1.10 -10.86 1.73
C ASP A 95 -2.53 -11.16 1.25
N GLY A 96 -3.15 -10.23 0.52
CA GLY A 96 -4.48 -10.39 -0.09
C GLY A 96 -4.52 -10.00 -1.57
N MET A 97 -5.55 -10.49 -2.27
CA MET A 97 -5.81 -10.14 -3.67
C MET A 97 -6.73 -8.93 -3.78
N SER A 98 -6.25 -7.88 -4.46
CA SER A 98 -7.06 -6.69 -4.72
C SER A 98 -8.11 -6.98 -5.79
N ARG A 99 -9.38 -6.71 -5.45
CA ARG A 99 -10.52 -6.78 -6.39
C ARG A 99 -10.50 -5.69 -7.45
N LYS A 100 -9.61 -4.69 -7.34
CA LYS A 100 -9.48 -3.60 -8.31
C LYS A 100 -8.90 -4.05 -9.64
N CYS A 101 -8.20 -5.18 -9.70
CA CYS A 101 -7.62 -5.65 -10.95
C CYS A 101 -8.71 -6.28 -11.82
N PRO A 102 -8.98 -5.80 -13.05
CA PRO A 102 -10.02 -6.39 -13.89
C PRO A 102 -9.76 -7.86 -14.25
N GLU A 103 -8.48 -8.26 -14.35
CA GLU A 103 -8.08 -9.62 -14.71
C GLU A 103 -8.32 -10.62 -13.56
N ILE A 104 -8.19 -10.17 -12.31
CA ILE A 104 -8.26 -11.04 -11.12
C ILE A 104 -9.58 -10.84 -10.36
N GLY A 105 -10.05 -9.60 -10.22
CA GLY A 105 -11.23 -9.25 -9.42
C GLY A 105 -12.53 -9.88 -9.91
N ASN A 106 -12.61 -10.23 -11.21
CA ASN A 106 -13.74 -10.94 -11.80
C ASN A 106 -13.60 -12.47 -11.75
N GLN A 107 -12.42 -12.99 -11.38
CA GLN A 107 -12.19 -14.42 -11.19
C GLN A 107 -12.43 -14.77 -9.71
N MET A 108 -13.70 -14.91 -9.32
CA MET A 108 -14.06 -15.60 -8.07
C MET A 108 -13.71 -17.09 -8.22
N ILE A 109 -12.45 -17.52 -8.09
CA ILE A 109 -12.08 -18.93 -8.33
C ILE A 109 -11.02 -19.34 -7.29
N VAL A 110 -11.39 -20.13 -6.28
CA VAL A 110 -11.15 -21.59 -6.24
C VAL A 110 -9.73 -21.92 -6.71
N SER A 111 -8.79 -22.00 -5.77
CA SER A 111 -7.45 -22.59 -5.95
C SER A 111 -6.75 -22.23 -7.28
N VAL A 112 -6.42 -20.95 -7.49
CA VAL A 112 -5.45 -20.57 -8.53
C VAL A 112 -4.07 -20.88 -7.98
N ASP A 113 -3.32 -21.76 -8.65
CA ASP A 113 -1.89 -21.93 -8.38
C ASP A 113 -1.17 -20.62 -8.72
N LEU A 114 -0.80 -19.85 -7.68
CA LEU A 114 -0.26 -18.48 -7.77
C LEU A 114 1.21 -18.39 -8.25
N TRP A 115 1.71 -19.42 -8.93
CA TRP A 115 3.14 -19.56 -9.25
C TRP A 115 3.67 -18.46 -10.18
N ALA A 116 2.79 -17.70 -10.84
CA ALA A 116 3.16 -16.62 -11.76
C ALA A 116 3.12 -15.20 -11.15
N MET A 117 2.94 -15.07 -9.82
CA MET A 117 2.92 -13.78 -9.12
C MET A 117 4.16 -13.54 -8.26
N ASP A 118 5.27 -14.23 -8.51
CA ASP A 118 6.46 -14.17 -7.66
C ASP A 118 6.98 -12.74 -7.48
N ALA A 119 6.95 -11.91 -8.53
CA ALA A 119 7.40 -10.52 -8.45
C ALA A 119 6.46 -9.67 -7.57
N GLU A 120 5.15 -9.82 -7.73
CA GLU A 120 4.12 -9.17 -6.93
C GLU A 120 4.15 -9.62 -5.47
N ILE A 121 4.26 -10.93 -5.22
CA ILE A 121 4.40 -11.54 -3.90
C ILE A 121 5.67 -11.04 -3.22
N GLU A 122 6.80 -11.01 -3.93
CA GLU A 122 8.07 -10.52 -3.38
C GLU A 122 8.01 -9.02 -3.09
N ALA A 123 7.36 -8.23 -3.93
CA ALA A 123 7.11 -6.82 -3.64
C ALA A 123 6.21 -6.64 -2.40
N SER A 124 5.16 -7.45 -2.25
CA SER A 124 4.28 -7.48 -1.07
C SER A 124 5.06 -7.83 0.20
N LYS A 125 5.86 -8.90 0.16
CA LYS A 125 6.76 -9.31 1.25
C LYS A 125 7.74 -8.20 1.62
N LYS A 126 8.27 -7.45 0.65
CA LYS A 126 9.15 -6.29 0.90
C LYS A 126 8.42 -5.15 1.62
N ILE A 127 7.18 -4.85 1.24
CA ILE A 127 6.36 -3.84 1.92
C ILE A 127 6.02 -4.30 3.33
N ASN A 128 5.54 -5.53 3.47
CA ASN A 128 5.23 -6.13 4.75
C ASN A 128 6.46 -6.10 5.65
N ARG A 129 7.64 -6.48 5.14
CA ARG A 129 8.91 -6.35 5.87
C ARG A 129 9.25 -4.90 6.21
N HIS A 130 8.99 -3.94 5.33
CA HIS A 130 9.22 -2.51 5.64
C HIS A 130 8.35 -2.03 6.80
N VAL A 131 7.07 -2.39 6.80
CA VAL A 131 6.11 -2.03 7.85
C VAL A 131 6.41 -2.84 9.12
N LEU A 132 6.42 -4.17 9.03
CA LEU A 132 6.66 -5.12 10.11
C LEU A 132 8.02 -4.96 10.76
N ASN A 133 9.14 -4.77 10.04
CA ASN A 133 10.42 -4.58 10.71
C ASN A 133 10.51 -3.25 11.47
N ARG A 134 9.71 -2.25 11.07
CA ARG A 134 9.64 -0.97 11.77
C ARG A 134 8.72 -1.06 12.98
N THR A 135 7.70 -1.93 12.93
CA THR A 135 6.79 -2.17 14.05
C THR A 135 7.28 -3.24 15.04
N ASP A 136 7.99 -4.28 14.58
CA ASP A 136 8.55 -5.36 15.42
C ASP A 136 9.76 -4.89 16.24
N LYS A 137 10.54 -3.94 15.70
CA LYS A 137 11.54 -3.19 16.48
C LYS A 137 10.94 -2.44 17.68
N LEU A 138 9.63 -2.20 17.69
CA LEU A 138 8.91 -1.58 18.82
C LEU A 138 8.71 -2.59 19.95
N TYR A 139 8.22 -3.78 19.62
CA TYR A 139 7.89 -4.83 20.58
C TYR A 139 9.14 -5.41 21.24
N ARG A 140 10.21 -5.65 20.47
CA ARG A 140 11.48 -6.21 21.00
C ARG A 140 12.22 -5.29 21.96
N LYS A 141 11.95 -3.97 21.96
CA LYS A 141 12.62 -3.00 22.83
C LYS A 141 11.94 -2.80 24.19
N GLY A 142 10.91 -3.58 24.52
CA GLY A 142 10.21 -3.50 25.82
C GLY A 142 9.52 -2.15 26.08
N LYS A 143 9.44 -1.26 25.09
CA LYS A 143 8.77 0.05 25.20
C LYS A 143 7.32 -0.09 24.75
N LYS A 144 6.40 0.49 25.52
CA LYS A 144 4.95 0.62 25.23
C LYS A 144 4.69 1.57 24.04
N GLN A 145 5.39 1.41 22.92
CA GLN A 145 5.14 2.23 21.74
C GLN A 145 3.88 1.74 21.04
N LYS A 146 3.05 2.69 20.65
CA LYS A 146 1.80 2.48 19.92
C LYS A 146 2.01 2.84 18.45
N ILE A 147 1.21 2.24 17.58
CA ILE A 147 1.15 2.59 16.17
C ILE A 147 0.01 3.58 15.97
N TRP A 148 0.34 4.71 15.36
CA TRP A 148 -0.61 5.76 14.99
C TRP A 148 -0.76 5.76 13.47
N GLU A 149 -1.98 5.93 13.00
CA GLU A 149 -2.33 6.08 11.59
C GLU A 149 -2.82 7.50 11.34
N PHE A 150 -2.43 8.10 10.22
CA PHE A 150 -2.90 9.43 9.86
C PHE A 150 -4.11 9.31 8.92
N ASP A 151 -5.25 9.84 9.36
CA ASP A 151 -6.49 9.89 8.61
C ASP A 151 -6.48 11.09 7.65
N LEU A 152 -6.65 10.85 6.35
CA LEU A 152 -6.69 11.90 5.33
C LEU A 152 -8.02 12.68 5.28
N GLY A 153 -9.12 12.06 5.72
CA GLY A 153 -10.45 12.67 5.76
C GLY A 153 -10.57 13.66 6.90
N GLU A 154 -10.20 13.23 8.11
CA GLU A 154 -10.23 14.08 9.31
C GLU A 154 -8.94 14.88 9.54
N LYS A 155 -7.87 14.59 8.78
CA LYS A 155 -6.55 15.22 8.89
C LYS A 155 -5.96 15.12 10.29
N LYS A 156 -6.14 13.98 10.96
CA LYS A 156 -5.70 13.75 12.33
C LYS A 156 -5.05 12.39 12.52
N TRP A 157 -4.24 12.27 13.56
CA TRP A 157 -3.69 10.99 13.98
C TRP A 157 -4.70 10.21 14.80
N VAL A 158 -4.84 8.92 14.49
CA VAL A 158 -5.68 7.98 15.21
C VAL A 158 -4.84 6.81 15.68
N LEU A 159 -5.14 6.31 16.88
CA LEU A 159 -4.48 5.13 17.42
C LEU A 159 -4.94 3.90 16.63
N ARG A 160 -3.99 3.16 16.03
CA ARG A 160 -4.31 1.92 15.32
C ARG A 160 -4.84 0.91 16.33
N LYS A 161 -6.11 0.53 16.17
CA LYS A 161 -6.71 -0.55 16.95
C LYS A 161 -6.08 -1.87 16.52
N SER A 162 -5.64 -2.69 17.48
CA SER A 162 -5.28 -4.08 17.20
C SER A 162 -6.51 -4.80 16.63
N LEU A 163 -6.32 -5.54 15.54
CA LEU A 163 -7.32 -6.50 15.07
C LEU A 163 -7.50 -7.51 16.21
N SER A 164 -8.67 -7.49 16.85
CA SER A 164 -9.14 -8.53 17.78
C SER A 164 -9.53 -9.77 17.00
#